data_AF-A0AAD9BVP8-F1
#
_entry.id   AF-A0AAD9BVP8-F1
#
_cell.length_a   1.000
_cell.length_b   1.000
_cell.length_c   1.000
_cell.angle_alpha   90.00
_cell.angle_beta   90.00
_cell.angle_gamma   90.00
#
_symmetry.space_group_name_H-M   'P 1'
#
loop_
_entity.id
_entity.type
_entity.pdbx_description
1 polymer ?
#
loop_
_entity_poly.entity_id
_entity_poly.type
_entity_poly.pdbx_seq_one_letter_code
_entity_poly.pdbx_strand_id
1 'polypeptide(L)'
;MFERLHEQRWAVSAALSDRTITKLNDARTPELTDQNGQVIEDILPALQSLKCATTALCSDVCISLEHPVSNSLLTRHLMSIPGESRVVCEFKEAVATSLRERIIPESDDTSANAGKKPVFIASGLDPRNKHLRHVALTHRSEIVENV
;
A
#
# COMPACT_ATOMS: atom_id res chain seq x y z
N MET A 1 -5.27 13.24 3.45
CA MET A 1 -4.46 14.48 3.56
C MET A 1 -3.93 14.90 2.20
N PHE A 2 -3.11 14.10 1.52
CA PHE A 2 -2.57 14.43 0.19
C PHE A 2 -3.64 14.71 -0.88
N GLU A 3 -4.77 14.00 -0.87
CA GLU A 3 -5.91 14.31 -1.77
C GLU A 3 -6.38 15.76 -1.63
N ARG A 4 -6.61 16.22 -0.39
CA ARG A 4 -7.02 17.60 -0.10
C ARG A 4 -5.94 18.62 -0.41
N LEU A 5 -4.68 18.28 -0.16
CA LEU A 5 -3.56 19.15 -0.49
C LEU A 5 -3.42 19.34 -2.01
N HIS A 6 -3.62 18.28 -2.78
CA HIS A 6 -3.61 18.34 -4.24
C HIS A 6 -4.81 19.15 -4.77
N GLU A 7 -6.03 18.92 -4.26
CA GLU A 7 -7.22 19.71 -4.60
C GLU A 7 -7.05 21.20 -4.32
N GLN A 8 -6.41 21.54 -3.19
CA GLN A 8 -6.21 22.92 -2.76
C GLN A 8 -4.86 23.52 -3.18
N ARG A 9 -4.11 22.87 -4.09
CA ARG A 9 -2.73 23.26 -4.45
C ARG A 9 -2.61 24.75 -4.82
N TRP A 10 -3.57 25.29 -5.56
CA TRP A 10 -3.57 26.68 -6.00
C TRP A 10 -3.87 27.64 -4.86
N ALA A 11 -4.83 27.30 -4.00
CA ALA A 11 -5.17 28.10 -2.83
C ALA A 11 -4.02 28.15 -1.82
N VAL A 12 -3.36 27.01 -1.59
CA VAL A 12 -2.18 26.91 -0.72
C VAL A 12 -1.02 27.70 -1.33
N SER A 13 -0.72 27.53 -2.62
CA SER A 13 0.35 28.27 -3.29
C SER A 13 0.11 29.78 -3.28
N ALA A 14 -1.13 30.22 -3.47
CA ALA A 14 -1.50 31.64 -3.43
C ALA A 14 -1.34 32.22 -2.02
N ALA A 15 -1.79 31.50 -0.98
CA ALA A 15 -1.63 31.91 0.40
C ALA A 15 -0.16 31.98 0.83
N LEU A 16 0.67 31.05 0.36
CA LEU A 16 2.12 31.04 0.64
C LEU A 16 2.87 32.16 -0.09
N SER A 17 2.37 32.58 -1.25
CA SER A 17 2.91 33.69 -2.05
C SER A 17 2.49 35.08 -1.54
N ASP A 18 1.45 35.15 -0.70
CA ASP A 18 0.93 36.40 -0.15
C ASP A 18 1.78 36.90 1.03
N ARG A 19 2.60 37.92 0.74
CA ARG A 19 3.50 38.55 1.72
C ARG A 19 2.79 39.29 2.85
N THR A 20 1.47 39.50 2.77
CA THR A 20 0.69 40.06 3.87
C THR A 20 0.38 39.02 4.94
N ILE A 21 0.43 37.73 4.58
CA ILE A 21 0.11 36.58 5.45
C ILE A 21 1.39 35.84 5.87
N THR A 22 2.32 35.58 4.94
CA THR A 22 3.60 34.89 5.22
C THR A 22 4.73 35.90 5.43
N LYS A 23 5.26 35.98 6.67
CA LYS A 23 6.42 36.83 6.99
C LYS A 23 7.69 36.27 6.36
N LEU A 24 8.59 37.17 5.94
CA LEU A 24 9.86 36.84 5.27
C LEU A 24 10.79 35.90 6.07
N ASN A 25 10.66 35.85 7.40
CA ASN A 25 11.38 34.92 8.26
C ASN A 25 10.82 33.47 8.22
N ASP A 26 9.52 33.31 7.92
CA ASP A 26 8.88 32.00 7.71
C ASP A 26 8.99 31.55 6.24
N ALA A 27 9.23 32.50 5.32
CA ALA A 27 9.29 32.29 3.88
C ALA A 27 10.56 31.58 3.37
N ARG A 28 11.43 31.09 4.27
CA ARG A 28 12.69 30.44 3.85
C ARG A 28 12.47 29.07 3.19
N THR A 29 11.26 28.50 3.25
CA THR A 29 11.01 27.13 2.75
C THR A 29 9.56 26.71 2.40
N PRO A 30 8.52 27.55 2.20
CA PRO A 30 7.22 27.03 1.78
C PRO A 30 6.88 27.42 0.34
N GLU A 31 7.73 27.04 -0.62
CA GLU A 31 7.28 26.98 -2.01
C GLU A 31 6.94 25.52 -2.32
N LEU A 32 5.65 25.24 -2.47
CA LEU A 32 5.19 23.97 -3.02
C LEU A 32 5.50 24.01 -4.52
N THR A 33 6.76 23.77 -4.85
CA THR A 33 7.24 23.79 -6.23
C THR A 33 6.42 22.83 -7.09
N ASP A 34 6.32 23.11 -8.39
CA ASP A 34 5.60 22.23 -9.31
C ASP A 34 6.13 20.78 -9.26
N GLN A 35 7.41 20.60 -8.96
CA GLN A 35 8.03 19.29 -8.71
C GLN A 35 7.41 18.56 -7.52
N ASN A 36 7.17 19.25 -6.40
CA ASN A 36 6.49 18.67 -5.24
C ASN A 36 5.02 18.33 -5.55
N GLY A 37 4.36 19.18 -6.35
CA GLY A 37 3.00 18.91 -6.84
C GLY A 37 2.92 17.63 -7.68
N GLN A 38 3.87 17.43 -8.59
CA GLN A 38 3.95 16.23 -9.43
C GLN A 38 4.19 14.98 -8.59
N VAL A 39 5.11 15.02 -7.61
CA VAL A 39 5.37 13.88 -6.71
C VAL A 39 4.11 13.48 -5.94
N ILE A 40 3.32 14.45 -5.45
CA ILE A 40 2.06 14.17 -4.78
C ILE A 40 1.07 13.51 -5.74
N GLU A 41 0.95 14.03 -6.96
CA GLU A 41 0.07 13.49 -7.99
C GLU A 41 0.44 12.05 -8.37
N ASP A 42 1.73 11.76 -8.48
CA ASP A 42 2.24 10.44 -8.84
C ASP A 42 2.07 9.41 -7.70
N ILE A 43 2.16 9.83 -6.44
CA ILE A 43 2.03 8.93 -5.26
C ILE A 43 0.54 8.68 -4.89
N LEU A 44 -0.36 9.60 -5.23
CA LEU A 44 -1.77 9.53 -4.86
C LEU A 44 -2.46 8.19 -5.21
N PRO A 45 -2.29 7.61 -6.41
CA PRO A 45 -2.89 6.32 -6.76
C PRO A 45 -2.44 5.18 -5.84
N ALA A 46 -1.15 5.15 -5.46
CA ALA A 46 -0.62 4.16 -4.54
C ALA A 46 -1.24 4.32 -3.14
N LEU A 47 -1.37 5.56 -2.65
CA LEU A 47 -2.02 5.85 -1.36
C LEU A 47 -3.52 5.49 -1.38
N GLN A 48 -4.21 5.72 -2.49
CA GLN A 48 -5.61 5.32 -2.64
C GLN A 48 -5.79 3.81 -2.58
N SER A 49 -4.90 3.04 -3.22
CA SER A 49 -4.94 1.58 -3.14
C SER A 49 -4.78 1.06 -1.71
N LEU A 50 -3.88 1.67 -0.93
CA LEU A 50 -3.69 1.36 0.49
C LEU A 50 -4.92 1.74 1.32
N LYS A 51 -5.52 2.91 1.08
CA LYS A 51 -6.75 3.34 1.74
C LYS A 51 -7.91 2.37 1.47
N CYS A 52 -8.07 1.91 0.24
CA CYS A 52 -9.09 0.92 -0.13
C CYS A 52 -8.84 -0.42 0.56
N ALA A 53 -7.60 -0.91 0.57
CA ALA A 53 -7.24 -2.14 1.26
C ALA A 53 -7.51 -2.07 2.77
N THR A 54 -7.10 -1.00 3.44
CA THR A 54 -7.38 -0.79 4.86
C THR A 54 -8.88 -0.71 5.11
N THR A 55 -9.63 0.00 4.26
CA THR A 55 -11.10 0.09 4.40
C THR A 55 -11.75 -1.29 4.28
N ALA A 56 -11.32 -2.11 3.30
CA ALA A 56 -11.82 -3.48 3.15
C ALA A 56 -11.55 -4.32 4.41
N LEU A 57 -10.30 -4.31 4.91
CA LEU A 57 -9.89 -5.07 6.10
C LEU A 57 -10.55 -4.57 7.39
N CYS A 58 -10.82 -3.28 7.51
CA CYS A 58 -11.52 -2.72 8.67
C CYS A 58 -13.04 -2.89 8.60
N SER A 59 -13.62 -2.99 7.40
CA SER A 59 -15.06 -3.15 7.22
C SER A 59 -15.53 -4.57 7.55
N ASP A 60 -14.80 -5.58 7.08
CA ASP A 60 -15.03 -6.98 7.38
C ASP A 60 -13.82 -7.47 8.19
N VAL A 61 -13.97 -7.55 9.52
CA VAL A 61 -12.94 -8.10 10.41
C VAL A 61 -12.88 -9.62 10.23
N CYS A 62 -12.36 -10.04 9.08
CA CYS A 62 -12.26 -11.42 8.68
C CYS A 62 -10.81 -11.72 8.32
N ILE A 63 -10.17 -12.57 9.12
CA ILE A 63 -8.77 -12.98 8.96
C ILE A 63 -8.50 -13.61 7.58
N SER A 64 -9.53 -14.18 6.95
CA SER A 64 -9.46 -14.74 5.61
C SER A 64 -9.30 -13.72 4.46
N LEU A 65 -9.49 -12.43 4.74
CA LEU A 65 -9.30 -11.36 3.76
C LEU A 65 -7.90 -10.76 3.82
N GLU A 66 -7.18 -10.95 4.92
CA GLU A 66 -5.87 -10.35 5.14
C GLU A 66 -4.84 -10.79 4.09
N HIS A 67 -4.75 -12.09 3.82
CA HIS A 67 -3.83 -12.61 2.82
C HIS A 67 -4.18 -12.20 1.37
N PRO A 68 -5.42 -12.39 0.87
CA PRO A 68 -5.76 -12.05 -0.50
C PRO A 68 -5.67 -10.55 -0.78
N VAL A 69 -6.09 -9.70 0.16
CA VAL A 69 -5.99 -8.23 0.02
C VAL A 69 -4.53 -7.82 -0.07
N SER A 70 -3.70 -8.32 0.83
CA SER A 70 -2.28 -7.96 0.86
C SER A 70 -1.51 -8.50 -0.34
N ASN A 71 -1.80 -9.72 -0.78
CA ASN A 71 -1.20 -10.28 -1.99
C ASN A 71 -1.64 -9.50 -3.24
N SER A 72 -2.90 -9.03 -3.30
CA SER A 72 -3.36 -8.16 -4.37
C SER A 72 -2.62 -6.81 -4.38
N LEU A 73 -2.38 -6.21 -3.21
CA LEU A 73 -1.57 -4.99 -3.10
C LEU A 73 -0.16 -5.21 -3.65
N LEU A 74 0.53 -6.27 -3.21
CA LEU A 74 1.90 -6.58 -3.63
C LEU A 74 2.01 -6.89 -5.13
N THR A 75 1.03 -7.59 -5.69
CA THR A 75 1.09 -8.08 -7.07
C THR A 75 0.53 -7.11 -8.10
N ARG A 76 -0.34 -6.18 -7.71
CA ARG A 76 -1.02 -5.28 -8.66
C ARG A 76 -0.76 -3.80 -8.42
N HIS A 77 -0.68 -3.37 -7.16
CA HIS A 77 -0.68 -1.94 -6.81
C HIS A 77 0.69 -1.41 -6.39
N LEU A 78 1.55 -2.28 -5.85
CA LEU A 78 2.89 -1.95 -5.40
C LEU A 78 4.00 -2.44 -6.36
N MET A 79 3.64 -3.01 -7.52
CA MET A 79 4.61 -3.29 -8.57
C MET A 79 5.09 -1.98 -9.19
N SER A 80 6.41 -1.87 -9.39
CA SER A 80 7.02 -0.79 -10.15
C SER A 80 6.68 -0.95 -11.62
N ILE A 81 6.16 0.12 -12.23
CA ILE A 81 5.79 0.15 -13.64
C ILE A 81 6.89 0.90 -14.41
N PRO A 82 7.34 0.40 -15.57
CA PRO A 82 8.33 1.11 -16.38
C PRO A 82 7.76 2.48 -16.80
N GLY A 83 8.50 3.55 -16.48
CA GLY A 83 8.10 4.94 -16.74
C GLY A 83 7.63 5.72 -15.50
N GLU A 84 7.54 5.08 -14.33
CA GLU A 84 7.24 5.78 -13.08
C GLU A 84 8.44 6.60 -12.57
N SER A 85 8.13 7.68 -11.83
CA SER A 85 9.12 8.49 -11.14
C SER A 85 9.90 7.65 -10.12
N ARG A 86 11.21 7.93 -9.97
CA ARG A 86 12.09 7.23 -9.03
C ARG A 86 11.53 7.24 -7.60
N VAL A 87 10.93 8.36 -7.18
CA VAL A 87 10.34 8.53 -5.85
C VAL A 87 9.16 7.57 -5.64
N VAL A 88 8.34 7.34 -6.67
CA VAL A 88 7.21 6.40 -6.61
C VAL A 88 7.71 4.96 -6.51
N CYS A 89 8.77 4.63 -7.26
CA CYS A 89 9.38 3.31 -7.18
C CYS A 89 9.96 3.04 -5.78
N GLU A 90 10.72 3.98 -5.23
CA GLU A 90 11.28 3.91 -3.87
C GLU A 90 10.16 3.79 -2.82
N PHE A 91 9.08 4.56 -2.96
CA PHE A 91 7.93 4.49 -2.07
C PHE A 91 7.23 3.12 -2.14
N LYS A 92 6.91 2.63 -3.34
CA LYS A 92 6.24 1.33 -3.53
C LYS A 92 7.10 0.19 -3.01
N GLU A 93 8.42 0.24 -3.25
CA GLU A 93 9.36 -0.75 -2.76
C GLU A 93 9.43 -0.76 -1.23
N ALA A 94 9.58 0.41 -0.59
CA ALA A 94 9.59 0.52 0.86
C ALA A 94 8.29 -0.02 1.50
N VAL A 95 7.14 0.32 0.92
CA VAL A 95 5.83 -0.18 1.37
C VAL A 95 5.72 -1.68 1.16
N ALA A 96 6.13 -2.19 -0.01
CA ALA A 96 6.08 -3.62 -0.31
C ALA A 96 6.97 -4.42 0.65
N THR A 97 8.18 -3.93 0.96
CA THR A 97 9.09 -4.55 1.93
C THR A 97 8.47 -4.56 3.33
N SER A 98 7.98 -3.42 3.83
CA SER A 98 7.34 -3.39 5.16
C SER A 98 6.09 -4.26 5.23
N LEU A 99 5.31 -4.33 4.15
CA LEU A 99 4.13 -5.19 4.08
C LEU A 99 4.51 -6.67 4.09
N ARG A 100 5.56 -7.07 3.35
CA ARG A 100 6.08 -8.45 3.36
C ARG A 100 6.58 -8.85 4.74
N GLU A 101 7.36 -8.00 5.42
CA GLU A 101 7.85 -8.26 6.78
C GLU A 101 6.70 -8.48 7.78
N ARG A 102 5.61 -7.71 7.65
CA ARG A 102 4.45 -7.81 8.56
C ARG A 102 3.59 -9.04 8.30
N ILE A 103 3.46 -9.49 7.06
CA ILE A 103 2.62 -10.66 6.68
C ILE A 103 3.42 -11.95 6.77
N ILE A 104 4.71 -11.88 6.46
CA ILE A 104 5.67 -12.97 6.52
C ILE A 104 6.75 -12.55 7.52
N PRO A 105 6.47 -12.63 8.84
CA PRO A 105 7.52 -12.44 9.83
C PRO A 105 8.63 -13.46 9.58
N GLU A 106 9.88 -12.97 9.51
CA GLU A 106 11.12 -13.74 9.29
C GLU A 106 11.42 -14.77 10.40
N SER A 107 10.59 -14.88 11.43
CA SER A 107 10.82 -15.77 12.56
C SER A 107 10.43 -17.24 12.32
N ASP A 108 10.22 -17.67 11.08
CA ASP A 108 10.09 -19.10 10.76
C ASP A 108 10.66 -19.32 9.36
N ASP A 109 12.00 -19.30 9.33
CA ASP A 109 12.80 -19.75 8.21
C ASP A 109 12.23 -21.03 7.62
N THR A 110 12.26 -21.10 6.29
CA THR A 110 11.80 -22.20 5.43
C THR A 110 10.33 -22.13 5.00
N SER A 111 10.18 -22.04 3.68
CA SER A 111 8.98 -22.25 2.84
C SER A 111 8.01 -23.40 3.24
N ALA A 112 8.30 -24.21 4.26
CA ALA A 112 7.53 -25.38 4.69
C ALA A 112 6.42 -25.09 5.73
N ASN A 113 6.43 -23.92 6.37
CA ASN A 113 5.42 -23.56 7.38
C ASN A 113 4.54 -22.36 7.00
N ALA A 114 4.78 -21.73 5.84
CA ALA A 114 3.95 -20.62 5.36
C ALA A 114 2.49 -21.02 5.18
N GLY A 115 2.22 -22.25 4.69
CA GLY A 115 0.87 -22.80 4.54
C GLY A 115 0.15 -23.12 5.86
N LYS A 116 0.87 -23.13 7.00
CA LYS A 116 0.31 -23.45 8.33
C LYS A 116 -0.10 -22.22 9.13
N LYS A 117 0.20 -21.02 8.63
CA LYS A 117 -0.18 -19.77 9.31
C LYS A 117 -1.71 -19.64 9.29
N PRO A 118 -2.35 -19.25 10.42
CA PRO A 118 -3.81 -19.11 10.51
C PRO A 118 -4.41 -18.23 9.41
N VAL A 119 -3.69 -17.18 9.02
CA VAL A 119 -4.08 -16.25 7.94
C VAL A 119 -4.18 -16.95 6.58
N PHE A 120 -3.25 -17.85 6.25
CA PHE A 120 -3.25 -18.59 4.98
C PHE A 120 -4.33 -19.68 4.98
N ILE A 121 -4.48 -20.41 6.08
CA ILE A 121 -5.53 -21.43 6.23
C ILE A 121 -6.92 -20.80 6.17
N ALA A 122 -7.15 -19.73 6.95
CA ALA A 122 -8.43 -19.01 6.95
C ALA A 122 -8.76 -18.45 5.56
N SER A 123 -7.78 -17.91 4.85
CA SER A 123 -7.97 -17.41 3.48
C SER A 123 -8.28 -18.52 2.49
N GLY A 124 -7.67 -19.70 2.66
CA GLY A 124 -7.92 -20.87 1.82
C GLY A 124 -9.25 -21.57 2.08
N LEU A 125 -9.72 -21.53 3.33
CA LEU A 125 -11.03 -22.05 3.75
C LEU A 125 -12.20 -21.12 3.40
N ASP A 126 -11.92 -19.85 3.04
CA ASP A 126 -12.98 -18.90 2.69
C ASP A 126 -13.57 -19.23 1.30
N PRO A 127 -14.89 -19.49 1.20
CA PRO A 127 -15.53 -19.82 -0.07
C PRO A 127 -15.41 -18.70 -1.11
N ARG A 128 -15.22 -17.44 -0.71
CA ARG A 128 -14.95 -16.30 -1.61
C ARG A 128 -13.62 -16.43 -2.36
N ASN A 129 -12.69 -17.20 -1.80
CA ASN A 129 -11.32 -17.35 -2.26
C ASN A 129 -11.02 -18.73 -2.85
N LYS A 130 -12.04 -19.49 -3.28
CA LYS A 130 -11.96 -20.86 -3.82
C LYS A 130 -10.87 -21.08 -4.87
N HIS A 131 -10.55 -20.06 -5.66
CA HIS A 131 -9.54 -20.16 -6.72
C HIS A 131 -8.10 -20.03 -6.24
N LEU A 132 -7.88 -19.75 -4.95
CA LEU A 132 -6.57 -19.64 -4.29
C LEU A 132 -5.55 -18.80 -5.08
N ARG A 133 -6.01 -17.82 -5.88
CA ARG A 133 -5.15 -16.98 -6.75
C ARG A 133 -4.10 -16.20 -5.97
N HIS A 134 -4.30 -16.08 -4.67
CA HIS A 134 -3.45 -15.38 -3.73
C HIS A 134 -2.39 -16.28 -3.08
N VAL A 135 -2.50 -17.62 -3.22
CA VAL A 135 -1.56 -18.61 -2.68
C VAL A 135 -0.74 -19.25 -3.81
N ALA A 136 0.58 -19.37 -3.60
CA ALA A 136 1.49 -20.06 -4.51
C ALA A 136 1.07 -21.53 -4.68
N LEU A 137 1.25 -22.09 -5.89
CA LEU A 137 0.77 -23.45 -6.22
C LEU A 137 1.28 -24.53 -5.24
N THR A 138 2.50 -24.37 -4.73
CA THR A 138 3.14 -25.27 -3.77
C THR A 138 2.39 -25.38 -2.45
N HIS A 139 1.83 -24.27 -1.95
CA HIS A 139 1.15 -24.21 -0.65
C HIS A 139 -0.34 -24.54 -0.73
N ARG A 140 -0.92 -24.67 -1.94
CA ARG A 140 -2.33 -25.06 -2.11
C ARG A 140 -2.58 -26.49 -1.66
N SER A 141 -1.64 -27.38 -1.91
CA SER A 141 -1.70 -28.78 -1.50
C SER A 141 -1.69 -28.92 0.02
N GLU A 142 -0.86 -28.13 0.70
CA GLU A 142 -0.76 -28.12 2.17
C GLU A 142 -2.04 -27.61 2.84
N ILE A 143 -2.72 -26.63 2.24
CA ILE A 143 -4.00 -26.12 2.78
C ILE A 143 -5.10 -27.18 2.62
N VAL A 144 -5.12 -27.93 1.52
CA VAL A 144 -6.11 -29.00 1.29
C VAL A 144 -5.85 -30.21 2.21
N GLU A 145 -4.60 -30.49 2.54
CA GLU A 145 -4.22 -31.65 3.38
C GLU A 145 -4.47 -31.41 4.89
N ASN A 146 -4.57 -30.15 5.33
CA ASN A 146 -4.84 -29.78 6.73
C ASN A 146 -6.33 -29.48 7.03
N VAL A 147 -7.24 -29.83 6.12
CA VAL A 147 -8.70 -29.66 6.22
C VAL A 147 -9.38 -31.02 6.22
#